data_AF-A0A945FL68-F1
#
_entry.id   AF-A0A945FL68-F1
#
_cell.length_a   1.000
_cell.length_b   1.000
_cell.length_c   1.000
_cell.angle_alpha   90.00
_cell.angle_beta   90.00
_cell.angle_gamma   90.00
#
_symmetry.space_group_name_H-M   'P 1'
#
loop_
_entity.id
_entity.type
_entity.pdbx_description
1 polymer ?
#
loop_
_entity_poly.entity_id
_entity_poly.type
_entity_poly.pdbx_seq_one_letter_code
_entity_poly.pdbx_strand_id
1 'polypeptide(L)'
;MTDHIQNLWASLVPNHPQIKTHQPISQSRYHNVWKITTTDQAIFAVKHHLFATLTHGKPYDLLTVETNVTTQLLKEGVSVPPIVATSPEHGLAIY
;
A
#
# COMPACT_ATOMS: atom_id res chain seq x y z
N MET A 1 0.08 -17.77 -3.28
CA MET A 1 -0.18 -16.41 -2.73
C MET A 1 1.07 -15.54 -2.85
N THR A 2 2.25 -16.08 -2.57
CA THR A 2 3.58 -15.44 -2.73
C THR A 2 3.83 -14.88 -4.14
N ASP A 3 3.53 -15.65 -5.19
CA ASP A 3 3.80 -15.25 -6.58
C ASP A 3 2.95 -14.07 -7.05
N HIS A 4 1.71 -13.97 -6.55
CA HIS A 4 0.81 -12.87 -6.89
C HIS A 4 1.30 -11.54 -6.28
N ILE A 5 1.78 -11.57 -5.03
CA ILE A 5 2.34 -10.38 -4.36
C ILE A 5 3.63 -9.93 -5.04
N GLN A 6 4.48 -10.86 -5.47
CA GLN A 6 5.70 -10.52 -6.22
C GLN A 6 5.39 -9.87 -7.57
N ASN A 7 4.43 -10.40 -8.33
CA ASN A 7 4.03 -9.82 -9.61
C ASN A 7 3.40 -8.43 -9.44
N LEU A 8 2.55 -8.28 -8.42
CA LEU A 8 1.91 -7.00 -8.11
C LEU A 8 2.92 -5.96 -7.59
N TRP A 9 3.91 -6.40 -6.81
CA TRP A 9 5.02 -5.55 -6.39
C TRP A 9 5.82 -5.03 -7.58
N ALA A 10 6.18 -5.94 -8.50
CA ALA A 10 6.95 -5.59 -9.69
C ALA A 10 6.22 -4.61 -10.62
N SER A 11 4.87 -4.63 -10.64
CA SER A 11 4.09 -3.71 -11.48
C SER A 11 3.84 -2.34 -10.83
N LEU A 12 3.74 -2.28 -9.50
CA LEU A 12 3.34 -1.07 -8.79
C LEU A 12 4.51 -0.16 -8.42
N VAL A 13 5.69 -0.73 -8.20
CA VAL A 13 6.80 0.02 -7.64
C VAL A 13 7.97 -0.01 -8.65
N PRO A 14 8.29 1.12 -9.31
CA PRO A 14 9.24 1.17 -10.43
C PRO A 14 10.71 1.14 -9.99
N ASN A 15 11.52 0.27 -10.62
CA ASN A 15 12.94 -0.04 -10.29
C ASN A 15 13.19 -0.96 -9.08
N HIS A 16 12.26 -1.86 -8.75
CA HIS A 16 12.28 -2.47 -7.42
C HIS A 16 13.16 -3.71 -7.22
N PRO A 17 13.86 -3.79 -6.07
CA PRO A 17 14.46 -5.02 -5.58
C PRO A 17 13.37 -6.05 -5.23
N GLN A 18 13.71 -7.33 -5.39
CA GLN A 18 12.78 -8.44 -5.15
C GLN A 18 12.35 -8.47 -3.67
N ILE A 19 11.13 -8.96 -3.41
CA ILE A 19 10.67 -9.20 -2.04
C ILE A 19 11.50 -10.35 -1.46
N LYS A 20 12.22 -10.06 -0.37
CA LYS A 20 12.96 -11.06 0.41
C LYS A 20 12.06 -11.72 1.46
N THR A 21 11.31 -10.92 2.22
CA THR A 21 10.37 -11.39 3.23
C THR A 21 9.11 -10.54 3.27
N HIS A 22 8.01 -11.15 3.70
CA HIS A 22 6.79 -10.44 4.08
C HIS A 22 6.34 -10.94 5.45
N GLN A 23 5.93 -10.03 6.34
CA GLN A 23 5.48 -10.35 7.70
C GLN A 23 4.16 -9.62 7.99
N PRO A 24 3.11 -10.31 8.48
CA PRO A 24 1.90 -9.62 8.91
C PRO A 24 2.18 -8.71 10.11
N ILE A 25 1.72 -7.47 10.05
CA ILE A 25 1.75 -6.50 11.16
C ILE A 25 0.38 -6.42 11.84
N SER A 26 -0.68 -6.33 11.03
CA SER A 26 -2.05 -6.22 11.51
C SER A 26 -2.98 -6.99 10.58
N GLN A 27 -3.93 -7.71 11.17
CA GLN A 27 -4.98 -8.41 10.44
C GLN A 27 -6.31 -8.09 11.11
N SER A 28 -7.20 -7.45 10.37
CA SER A 28 -8.53 -7.07 10.86
C SER A 28 -9.58 -7.41 9.82
N ARG A 29 -10.85 -7.25 10.21
CA ARG A 29 -11.98 -7.40 9.29
C ARG A 29 -11.94 -6.41 8.12
N TYR A 30 -11.31 -5.25 8.29
CA TYR A 30 -11.38 -4.14 7.32
C TYR A 30 -10.09 -3.96 6.52
N HIS A 31 -8.96 -4.30 7.12
CA HIS A 31 -7.66 -4.15 6.49
C HIS A 31 -6.66 -5.18 7.00
N ASN A 32 -5.70 -5.50 6.13
CA ASN A 32 -4.51 -6.25 6.47
C ASN A 32 -3.29 -5.37 6.18
N VAL A 33 -2.28 -5.45 7.04
CA VAL A 33 -1.02 -4.73 6.89
C VAL A 33 0.13 -5.72 6.97
N TRP A 34 1.06 -5.64 6.03
CA TRP A 34 2.29 -6.42 6.02
C TRP A 34 3.51 -5.51 5.97
N LYS A 35 4.58 -5.93 6.64
CA LYS A 35 5.94 -5.44 6.43
C LYS A 35 6.53 -6.22 5.26
N ILE A 36 7.00 -5.51 4.24
CA ILE A 36 7.80 -6.08 3.15
C ILE A 36 9.25 -5.68 3.39
N THR A 37 10.16 -6.65 3.33
CA THR A 37 11.60 -6.39 3.26
C THR A 37 12.11 -6.87 1.92
N THR A 38 12.81 -6.01 1.22
CA THR A 38 13.35 -6.26 -0.13
C THR A 38 14.79 -6.77 -0.06
N THR A 39 15.34 -7.25 -1.18
CA THR A 39 16.69 -7.83 -1.24
C THR A 39 17.82 -6.85 -0.93
N ASP A 40 17.62 -5.55 -1.20
CA ASP A 40 18.54 -4.46 -0.83
C ASP A 40 18.32 -3.96 0.61
N GLN A 41 17.48 -4.66 1.38
CA GLN A 41 17.10 -4.35 2.76
C GLN A 41 16.17 -3.15 2.95
N ALA A 42 15.61 -2.56 1.89
CA ALA A 42 14.56 -1.55 2.06
C ALA A 42 13.29 -2.17 2.67
N ILE A 43 12.62 -1.40 3.53
CA ILE A 43 11.44 -1.81 4.28
C ILE A 43 10.25 -0.97 3.85
N PHE A 44 9.14 -1.64 3.56
CA PHE A 44 7.89 -1.01 3.16
C PHE A 44 6.74 -1.55 4.00
N ALA A 45 5.69 -0.75 4.16
CA ALA A 45 4.41 -1.22 4.68
C ALA A 45 3.42 -1.34 3.51
N VAL A 46 2.78 -2.50 3.39
CA VAL A 46 1.71 -2.72 2.42
C VAL A 46 0.40 -2.86 3.19
N LYS A 47 -0.55 -1.96 2.91
CA LYS A 47 -1.89 -1.97 3.47
C LYS A 47 -2.89 -2.39 2.41
N HIS A 48 -3.65 -3.44 2.69
CA HIS A 48 -4.78 -3.89 1.86
C HIS A 48 -6.10 -3.51 2.53
N HIS A 49 -6.85 -2.65 1.88
CA HIS A 49 -8.23 -2.30 2.20
C HIS A 49 -9.17 -3.33 1.58
N LEU A 50 -9.67 -4.26 2.39
CA LEU A 50 -10.47 -5.41 1.93
C LEU A 50 -11.78 -5.00 1.23
N PHE A 51 -12.25 -3.78 1.46
CA PHE A 51 -13.50 -3.24 0.92
C PHE A 51 -13.30 -2.02 0.02
N ALA A 52 -12.06 -1.66 -0.36
CA ALA A 52 -11.82 -0.50 -1.21
C ALA A 52 -12.58 -0.57 -2.55
N THR A 53 -12.70 -1.76 -3.12
CA THR A 53 -13.45 -2.00 -4.36
C THR A 53 -14.93 -1.62 -4.25
N LEU A 54 -15.55 -1.72 -3.07
CA LEU A 54 -16.94 -1.31 -2.83
C LEU A 54 -17.13 0.21 -2.84
N THR A 55 -16.05 0.94 -2.64
CA THR A 55 -16.03 2.41 -2.58
C THR A 55 -15.46 3.03 -3.86
N HIS A 56 -15.04 2.21 -4.83
CA HIS A 56 -14.33 2.69 -6.02
C HIS A 56 -15.13 3.76 -6.77
N GLY A 57 -14.50 4.91 -7.01
CA GLY A 57 -15.09 6.02 -7.76
C GLY A 57 -16.21 6.77 -7.03
N LYS A 58 -16.43 6.48 -5.74
CA LYS A 58 -17.34 7.24 -4.87
C LYS A 58 -16.61 8.41 -4.22
N PRO A 59 -17.33 9.43 -3.71
CA PRO A 59 -16.70 10.53 -2.96
C PRO A 59 -15.92 10.07 -1.70
N TYR A 60 -16.24 8.88 -1.19
CA TYR A 60 -15.59 8.24 -0.05
C TYR A 60 -14.73 7.03 -0.45
N ASP A 61 -14.24 7.01 -1.69
CA ASP A 61 -13.27 6.02 -2.16
C ASP A 61 -12.08 5.94 -1.19
N LEU A 62 -11.91 4.78 -0.56
CA LEU A 62 -10.99 4.62 0.56
C LEU A 62 -9.54 4.94 0.17
N LEU A 63 -9.09 4.50 -1.01
CA LEU A 63 -7.72 4.73 -1.47
C LEU A 63 -7.52 6.18 -1.92
N THR A 64 -8.51 6.77 -2.57
CA THR A 64 -8.47 8.17 -3.00
C THR A 64 -8.43 9.11 -1.81
N VAL A 65 -9.29 8.87 -0.80
CA VAL A 65 -9.29 9.67 0.45
C VAL A 65 -7.96 9.54 1.17
N GLU A 66 -7.43 8.33 1.33
CA GLU A 66 -6.14 8.10 2.00
C GLU A 66 -4.99 8.79 1.26
N THR A 67 -4.95 8.70 -0.07
CA THR A 67 -3.95 9.35 -0.92
C THR A 67 -4.02 10.87 -0.82
N ASN A 68 -5.24 11.44 -0.91
CA ASN A 68 -5.45 12.88 -0.87
C ASN A 68 -5.07 13.48 0.49
N VAL A 69 -5.49 12.84 1.59
CA VAL A 69 -5.17 13.28 2.95
C VAL A 69 -3.66 13.20 3.19
N THR A 70 -3.02 12.07 2.85
CA THR A 70 -1.57 11.91 3.03
C THR A 70 -0.79 12.95 2.22
N THR A 71 -1.19 13.18 0.97
CA THR A 71 -0.58 14.20 0.11
C THR A 71 -0.74 15.61 0.68
N GLN A 72 -1.92 15.93 1.20
CA GLN A 72 -2.17 17.24 1.81
C GLN A 72 -1.33 17.44 3.07
N LEU A 73 -1.26 16.44 3.94
CA LEU A 73 -0.43 16.49 5.15
C LEU A 73 1.05 16.68 4.82
N LEU A 74 1.58 15.96 3.82
CA LEU A 74 2.96 16.15 3.35
C LEU A 74 3.20 17.56 2.80
N LYS A 75 2.25 18.12 2.04
CA LYS A 75 2.34 19.51 1.52
C LYS A 75 2.35 20.55 2.63
N GLU A 76 1.66 20.28 3.74
CA GLU A 76 1.62 21.14 4.92
C GLU A 76 2.83 20.94 5.85
N GLY A 77 3.77 20.03 5.51
CA GLY A 77 4.95 19.73 6.32
C GLY A 77 4.64 18.85 7.54
N VAL A 78 3.48 18.20 7.58
CA VAL A 78 3.14 17.23 8.62
C VAL A 78 3.84 15.90 8.33
N SER A 79 4.56 15.39 9.33
CA SER A 79 5.27 14.12 9.20
C SER A 79 4.29 12.94 9.16
N VAL A 80 4.19 12.32 7.99
CA VAL A 80 3.46 11.07 7.75
C VAL A 80 4.26 10.18 6.80
N PRO A 81 4.10 8.84 6.86
CA PRO A 81 4.69 7.96 5.86
C PRO A 81 4.14 8.28 4.47
N PRO A 82 4.98 8.55 3.46
CA PRO A 82 4.51 8.82 2.10
C PRO A 82 3.94 7.55 1.48
N ILE A 83 2.93 7.69 0.63
CA ILE A 83 2.44 6.59 -0.21
C ILE A 83 3.30 6.56 -1.48
N VAL A 84 4.04 5.48 -1.68
CA VAL A 84 4.92 5.29 -2.85
C VAL A 84 4.16 4.76 -4.06
N ALA A 85 3.13 3.95 -3.84
CA ALA A 85 2.31 3.37 -4.89
C ALA A 85 0.93 2.93 -4.36
N THR A 86 -0.05 2.89 -5.24
CA THR A 86 -1.39 2.36 -4.94
C THR A 86 -1.85 1.40 -6.04
N SER A 87 -2.70 0.45 -5.67
CA SER A 87 -3.41 -0.40 -6.61
C SER A 87 -4.91 -0.33 -6.34
N PRO A 88 -5.65 0.51 -7.09
CA PRO A 88 -7.10 0.63 -6.94
C PRO A 88 -7.85 -0.69 -7.15
N GLU A 89 -7.40 -1.50 -8.11
CA GLU A 89 -8.01 -2.80 -8.43
C GLU A 89 -7.89 -3.81 -7.30
N HIS A 90 -6.78 -3.76 -6.55
CA HIS A 90 -6.48 -4.68 -5.46
C HIS A 90 -6.67 -4.04 -4.07
N GLY A 91 -7.15 -2.80 -3.99
CA GLY A 91 -7.34 -2.11 -2.71
C GLY A 91 -6.04 -1.88 -1.92
N LEU A 92 -4.89 -1.72 -2.60
CA LEU A 92 -3.58 -1.61 -1.93
C LEU A 92 -3.06 -0.17 -1.85
N ALA A 93 -2.42 0.15 -0.74
CA ALA A 93 -1.53 1.29 -0.57
C ALA A 93 -0.17 0.81 -0.04
N ILE A 94 0.91 1.29 -0.65
CA ILE A 94 2.30 0.97 -0.29
C ILE A 94 2.95 2.23 0.27
N TYR A 95 3.59 2.08 1.42
CA TYR A 95 4.31 3.11 2.15
C TYR A 95 5.79 2.76 2.25
#